data_AF-V4JQV2-F1
#
_entry.id   AF-V4JQV2-F1
#
_cell.length_a   1.000
_cell.length_b   1.000
_cell.length_c   1.000
_cell.angle_alpha   90.00
_cell.angle_beta   90.00
_cell.angle_gamma   90.00
#
_symmetry.space_group_name_H-M   'P 1'
#
loop_
_entity.id
_entity.type
_entity.pdbx_description
1 polymer ?
#
loop_
_entity_poly.entity_id
_entity_poly.type
_entity_poly.pdbx_seq_one_letter_code
_entity_poly.pdbx_strand_id
1 'polypeptide(L)'
;MTDKYPCPCCGHLVHDQVPGFHQICPICGWEDDLTQLRFPHMPGSSNTVSLAEAQQNYQDYGASERRNRDRTRMPVEGEGIDDNWRLLDPARDNIEQPARGISYADSYPWPDTTVLYYWRATYWRRLAS
;
A
#
# COMPACT_ATOMS: atom_id res chain seq x y z
N MET A 1 11.16 -20.61 2.14
CA MET A 1 11.01 -19.36 1.39
C MET A 1 10.21 -18.44 2.29
N THR A 2 10.75 -17.29 2.66
CA THR A 2 10.01 -16.31 3.46
C THR A 2 9.00 -15.67 2.52
N ASP A 3 7.71 -15.72 2.87
CA ASP A 3 6.68 -15.08 2.06
C ASP A 3 6.94 -13.58 2.03
N LYS A 4 7.11 -13.04 0.81
CA LYS A 4 7.26 -11.60 0.57
C LYS A 4 5.90 -10.93 0.68
N TYR A 5 5.89 -9.67 1.08
CA TYR A 5 4.68 -8.86 1.17
C TYR A 5 4.57 -7.90 -0.03
N PRO A 6 3.36 -7.72 -0.56
CA PRO A 6 3.13 -6.86 -1.72
C PRO A 6 3.28 -5.38 -1.36
N CYS A 7 3.95 -4.62 -2.22
CA CYS A 7 3.88 -3.17 -2.16
C CYS A 7 2.45 -2.72 -2.50
N PRO A 8 1.76 -1.93 -1.65
CA PRO A 8 0.40 -1.51 -1.94
C PRO A 8 0.30 -0.58 -3.16
N CYS A 9 1.38 0.10 -3.54
CA CYS A 9 1.43 0.99 -4.69
C CYS A 9 1.52 0.24 -6.04
N CYS A 10 2.35 -0.80 -6.15
CA CYS A 10 2.60 -1.47 -7.44
C CYS A 10 2.24 -2.97 -7.47
N GLY A 11 1.84 -3.54 -6.35
CA GLY A 11 1.41 -4.94 -6.22
C GLY A 11 2.53 -5.97 -6.16
N HIS A 12 3.77 -5.59 -6.48
CA HIS A 12 4.91 -6.52 -6.47
C HIS A 12 5.26 -7.00 -5.07
N LEU A 13 5.53 -8.30 -4.94
CA LEU A 13 5.97 -8.99 -3.74
C LEU A 13 7.45 -8.67 -3.45
N VAL A 14 7.71 -7.56 -2.75
CA VAL A 14 9.08 -7.04 -2.53
C VAL A 14 9.47 -6.90 -1.06
N HIS A 15 8.51 -6.69 -0.18
CA HIS A 15 8.76 -6.39 1.23
C HIS A 15 9.06 -7.67 2.02
N ASP A 16 10.02 -7.59 2.94
CA ASP A 16 10.43 -8.69 3.82
C ASP A 16 9.66 -8.70 5.15
N GLN A 17 8.94 -7.61 5.43
CA GLN A 17 8.15 -7.41 6.62
C GLN A 17 6.69 -7.15 6.24
N VAL A 18 5.79 -7.44 7.18
CA VAL A 18 4.39 -7.04 7.10
C VAL A 18 4.27 -5.51 6.94
N PRO A 19 3.12 -4.97 6.48
CA PRO A 19 2.93 -3.53 6.38
C PRO A 19 3.24 -2.76 7.66
N GLY A 20 3.85 -1.59 7.50
CA GLY A 20 4.20 -0.64 8.56
C GLY A 20 5.66 -0.65 9.00
N PHE A 21 6.56 -1.24 8.21
CA PHE A 21 8.00 -1.31 8.53
C PHE A 21 8.85 -0.31 7.73
N HIS A 22 8.23 0.65 7.04
CA HIS A 22 8.91 1.75 6.33
C HIS A 22 9.91 1.28 5.26
N GLN A 23 9.73 0.07 4.74
CA GLN A 23 10.52 -0.42 3.62
C GLN A 23 10.19 0.36 2.36
N ILE A 24 11.20 0.86 1.66
CA ILE A 24 11.02 1.52 0.37
C ILE A 24 10.96 0.45 -0.72
N CYS A 25 9.87 0.44 -1.49
CA CYS A 25 9.73 -0.43 -2.64
C CYS A 25 10.77 -0.06 -3.71
N PRO A 26 11.69 -0.97 -4.11
CA PRO A 26 12.69 -0.65 -5.11
C PRO A 26 12.11 -0.52 -6.53
N ILE A 27 10.87 -0.96 -6.74
CA ILE A 27 10.22 -0.97 -8.07
C ILE A 27 9.49 0.35 -8.33
N CYS A 28 8.74 0.86 -7.35
CA CYS A 28 7.96 2.10 -7.53
C CYS A 28 8.43 3.24 -6.62
N GLY A 29 9.30 3.00 -5.64
CA GLY A 29 9.80 4.01 -4.71
C GLY A 29 8.82 4.39 -3.59
N TRP A 30 7.69 3.69 -3.45
CA TRP A 30 6.75 3.91 -2.35
C TRP A 30 7.37 3.47 -1.03
N GLU A 31 7.33 4.31 0.00
CA GLU A 31 7.70 3.95 1.37
C GLU A 31 6.49 3.31 2.08
N ASP A 32 6.68 2.12 2.64
CA ASP A 32 5.65 1.37 3.35
C ASP A 32 5.17 2.10 4.62
N ASP A 33 4.04 2.78 4.50
CA ASP A 33 3.43 3.57 5.56
C ASP A 33 2.05 3.00 5.92
N LEU A 34 1.90 2.55 7.17
CA LEU A 34 0.68 1.92 7.66
C LEU A 34 -0.51 2.87 7.70
N THR A 35 -0.25 4.17 7.92
CA THR A 35 -1.28 5.22 7.93
C THR A 35 -1.82 5.43 6.52
N GLN A 36 -0.96 5.50 5.51
CA GLN A 36 -1.37 5.64 4.12
C GLN A 36 -1.95 4.35 3.54
N LEU A 37 -1.61 3.18 4.08
CA LEU A 37 -2.31 1.94 3.75
C LEU A 37 -3.73 1.90 4.33
N ARG A 38 -3.91 2.34 5.58
CA ARG A 38 -5.22 2.42 6.25
C ARG A 38 -6.11 3.52 5.66
N PHE A 39 -5.51 4.67 5.34
CA PHE A 39 -6.16 5.84 4.76
C PHE A 39 -5.57 6.14 3.36
N PRO A 40 -5.88 5.34 2.32
CA PRO A 40 -5.33 5.48 0.97
C PRO A 40 -5.46 6.84 0.29
N HIS A 41 -6.36 7.70 0.77
CA HIS A 41 -6.56 9.06 0.28
C HIS A 41 -5.81 10.13 1.08
N MET A 42 -5.06 9.75 2.12
CA MET A 42 -4.27 10.67 2.95
C MET A 42 -2.87 10.87 2.34
N PRO A 43 -2.53 12.07 1.84
CA PRO A 43 -1.16 12.42 1.48
C PRO A 43 -0.36 12.90 2.70
N GLY A 44 0.95 13.06 2.53
CA GLY A 44 1.78 13.81 3.47
C GLY A 44 2.12 13.09 4.78
N SER A 45 2.15 11.76 4.76
CA SER A 45 2.79 10.96 5.82
C SER A 45 4.25 10.70 5.41
N SER A 46 4.71 9.45 5.27
CA SER A 46 6.02 9.16 4.65
C SER A 46 6.11 9.60 3.18
N ASN A 47 5.03 9.42 2.41
CA ASN A 47 4.97 9.77 0.99
C ASN A 47 4.23 11.10 0.80
N THR A 48 4.66 11.92 -0.18
CA THR A 48 4.02 13.25 -0.39
C THR A 48 2.64 13.13 -1.01
N VAL A 49 2.45 12.12 -1.86
CA VAL A 49 1.17 11.79 -2.48
C VAL A 49 0.43 10.73 -1.64
N SER A 50 -0.88 10.62 -1.86
CA SER A 50 -1.69 9.55 -1.29
C SER A 50 -1.39 8.20 -1.97
N LEU A 51 -1.78 7.08 -1.35
CA LEU A 51 -1.60 5.76 -1.96
C LEU A 51 -2.39 5.64 -3.27
N ALA A 52 -3.61 6.18 -3.32
CA ALA A 52 -4.43 6.19 -4.53
C ALA A 52 -3.75 6.93 -5.69
N GLU A 53 -3.15 8.09 -5.42
CA GLU A 53 -2.37 8.85 -6.41
C GLU A 53 -1.08 8.10 -6.80
N ALA A 54 -0.38 7.49 -5.84
CA ALA A 54 0.83 6.72 -6.11
C ALA A 54 0.57 5.52 -7.03
N GLN A 55 -0.55 4.83 -6.84
CA GLN A 55 -0.97 3.74 -7.72
C GLN A 55 -1.17 4.24 -9.16
N GLN A 56 -1.86 5.36 -9.36
CA GLN A 56 -2.04 5.94 -10.69
C GLN A 56 -0.71 6.40 -11.29
N ASN A 57 0.12 7.07 -10.50
CA ASN A 57 1.46 7.52 -10.90
C ASN A 57 2.34 6.36 -11.39
N TYR A 58 2.27 5.21 -10.71
CA TYR A 58 2.99 4.01 -11.13
C TYR A 58 2.49 3.48 -12.48
N GLN A 59 1.17 3.48 -12.72
CA GLN A 59 0.60 3.13 -14.04
C GLN A 59 1.06 4.10 -15.13
N ASP A 60 1.13 5.39 -14.81
CA ASP A 60 1.40 6.44 -15.80
C ASP A 60 2.89 6.54 -16.17
N TYR A 61 3.80 6.37 -15.20
CA TYR A 61 5.24 6.60 -15.42
C TYR A 61 6.19 5.70 -14.62
N GLY A 62 5.70 4.64 -13.99
CA GLY A 62 6.53 3.60 -13.37
C GLY A 62 7.12 3.96 -11.99
N ALA A 63 6.65 5.03 -11.35
CA ALA A 63 7.03 5.37 -9.99
C ALA A 63 5.86 5.96 -9.19
N SER A 64 5.85 5.72 -7.88
CA SER A 64 4.90 6.29 -6.91
C SER A 64 4.85 7.82 -6.94
N GLU A 65 6.00 8.44 -7.15
CA GLU A 65 6.17 9.89 -7.21
C GLU A 65 7.21 10.24 -8.27
N ARG A 66 7.07 11.39 -8.93
CA ARG A 66 8.03 11.84 -9.95
C ARG A 66 9.47 11.94 -9.40
N ARG A 67 9.63 12.34 -8.13
CA ARG A 67 10.94 12.44 -7.46
C ARG A 67 11.65 11.09 -7.27
N ASN A 68 10.92 9.98 -7.38
CA ASN A 68 11.46 8.64 -7.16
C ASN A 68 11.87 7.95 -8.47
N ARG A 69 11.55 8.51 -9.64
CA ARG A 69 11.74 7.86 -10.95
C ARG A 69 13.18 7.39 -11.21
N ASP A 70 14.17 8.14 -10.75
CA ASP A 70 15.59 7.79 -10.95
C ASP A 70 16.13 6.84 -9.87
N ARG A 71 15.29 6.43 -8.92
CA ARG A 71 15.63 5.54 -7.79
C ARG A 71 14.89 4.20 -7.87
N THR A 72 14.09 3.99 -8.91
CA THR A 72 13.35 2.74 -9.16
C THR A 72 14.14 1.80 -10.07
N ARG A 73 13.83 0.51 -10.00
CA ARG A 73 14.31 -0.52 -10.93
C ARG A 73 13.17 -1.38 -11.45
N MET A 74 13.43 -2.11 -12.53
CA MET A 74 12.52 -3.17 -12.96
C MET A 74 12.42 -4.27 -11.90
N PRO A 75 11.27 -4.98 -11.81
CA PRO A 75 11.14 -6.18 -11.00
C PRO A 75 12.15 -7.24 -11.44
N VAL A 76 12.65 -8.04 -10.49
CA VAL A 76 13.51 -9.20 -10.78
C VAL A 76 12.75 -10.51 -10.63
N GLU A 77 13.37 -11.64 -10.98
CA GLU A 77 12.78 -12.97 -10.79
C GLU A 77 12.34 -13.18 -9.33
N GLY A 78 11.12 -13.66 -9.14
CA GLY A 78 10.51 -13.86 -7.82
C GLY A 78 9.73 -12.66 -7.28
N GLU A 79 9.83 -11.47 -7.86
CA GLU A 79 9.03 -10.29 -7.48
C GLU A 79 7.77 -10.17 -8.34
N GLY A 80 6.98 -11.24 -8.38
CA GLY A 80 5.67 -11.23 -9.05
C GLY A 80 4.68 -10.26 -8.40
N ILE A 81 3.57 -9.98 -9.06
CA ILE A 81 2.45 -9.22 -8.49
C ILE A 81 1.60 -10.18 -7.65
N ASP A 82 1.13 -9.73 -6.49
CA ASP A 82 0.15 -10.47 -5.69
C ASP A 82 -1.12 -10.74 -6.53
N ASP A 83 -1.56 -12.00 -6.60
CA ASP A 83 -2.61 -12.46 -7.52
C ASP A 83 -3.93 -11.68 -7.43
N ASN A 84 -4.22 -11.08 -6.26
CA ASN A 84 -5.45 -10.33 -6.03
C ASN A 84 -5.24 -8.82 -6.11
N TRP A 85 -3.99 -8.35 -6.28
CA TRP A 85 -3.70 -6.93 -6.30
C TRP A 85 -4.39 -6.25 -7.47
N ARG A 86 -4.95 -5.09 -7.17
CA ARG A 86 -5.63 -4.21 -8.11
C ARG A 86 -5.57 -2.79 -7.59
N LEU A 87 -5.80 -1.82 -8.47
CA LEU A 87 -5.99 -0.43 -8.07
C LEU A 87 -7.14 -0.28 -7.06
N LEU A 88 -7.01 0.74 -6.21
CA LEU A 88 -8.06 1.16 -5.30
C LEU A 88 -9.30 1.57 -6.11
N ASP A 89 -10.45 1.04 -5.71
CA ASP A 89 -11.73 1.32 -6.34
C ASP A 89 -12.72 1.86 -5.29
N PRO A 90 -13.00 3.17 -5.26
CA PRO A 90 -13.94 3.76 -4.31
C PRO A 90 -15.37 3.21 -4.41
N ALA A 91 -15.76 2.58 -5.51
CA ALA A 91 -17.07 1.95 -5.65
C ALA A 91 -17.13 0.55 -5.00
N ARG A 92 -15.98 -0.08 -4.76
CA ARG A 92 -15.86 -1.43 -4.19
C ARG A 92 -15.27 -1.45 -2.78
N ASP A 93 -14.38 -0.52 -2.49
CA ASP A 93 -13.54 -0.53 -1.29
C ASP A 93 -14.12 0.36 -0.19
N ASN A 94 -14.53 -0.25 0.92
CA ASN A 94 -14.99 0.46 2.13
C ASN A 94 -13.79 1.02 2.92
N ILE A 95 -13.16 2.03 2.33
CA ILE A 95 -12.01 2.72 2.90
C ILE A 95 -12.42 3.62 4.06
N GLU A 96 -11.70 3.50 5.17
CA GLU A 96 -11.86 4.41 6.29
C GLU A 96 -11.33 5.80 5.93
N GLN A 97 -12.03 6.86 6.37
CA GLN A 97 -11.53 8.22 6.30
C GLN A 97 -11.11 8.70 7.70
N PRO A 98 -9.97 9.40 7.81
CA PRO A 98 -9.51 9.92 9.10
C PRO A 98 -10.47 11.01 9.61
N ALA A 99 -10.87 10.91 10.87
CA ALA A 99 -11.71 11.90 11.54
C ALA A 99 -10.89 12.71 12.57
N ARG A 100 -11.18 14.01 12.66
CA ARG A 100 -10.53 14.88 13.65
C ARG A 100 -10.91 14.45 15.07
N GLY A 101 -9.93 14.49 15.97
CA GLY A 101 -10.13 14.16 17.39
C GLY A 101 -10.11 12.66 17.72
N ILE A 102 -9.85 11.80 16.74
CA ILE A 102 -9.69 10.36 16.97
C ILE A 102 -8.20 10.02 17.13
N SER A 103 -7.85 9.34 18.22
CA SER A 103 -6.51 8.75 18.40
C SER A 103 -6.46 7.40 17.71
N TYR A 104 -5.82 7.35 16.54
CA TYR A 104 -5.73 6.11 15.76
C TYR A 104 -4.61 5.17 16.21
N ALA A 105 -3.64 5.64 17.01
CA ALA A 105 -2.47 4.87 17.42
C ALA A 105 -2.81 3.51 18.06
N ASP A 106 -3.86 3.47 18.89
CA ASP A 106 -4.28 2.27 19.62
C ASP A 106 -5.24 1.36 18.83
N SER A 107 -5.60 1.75 17.60
CA SER A 107 -6.62 1.07 16.78
C SER A 107 -6.07 0.32 15.57
N TYR A 108 -4.75 0.29 15.40
CA TYR A 108 -4.13 -0.52 14.35
C TYR A 108 -4.23 -2.02 14.68
N PRO A 109 -4.43 -2.89 13.67
CA PRO A 109 -4.54 -4.33 13.87
C PRO A 109 -3.13 -4.95 14.06
N TRP A 110 -2.45 -4.62 15.15
CA TRP A 110 -1.09 -5.09 15.44
C TRP A 110 -0.88 -6.62 15.41
N PRO A 111 -1.88 -7.48 15.72
CA PRO A 111 -1.71 -8.92 15.54
C PRO A 111 -1.47 -9.34 14.08
N ASP A 112 -1.99 -8.58 13.12
CA ASP A 112 -1.83 -8.81 11.68
C ASP A 112 -2.15 -7.53 10.89
N THR A 113 -1.12 -6.81 10.45
CA THR A 113 -1.30 -5.60 9.64
C THR A 113 -1.69 -5.88 8.19
N THR A 114 -1.62 -7.14 7.73
CA THR A 114 -2.00 -7.52 6.37
C THR A 114 -3.51 -7.43 6.13
N VAL A 115 -4.33 -7.37 7.19
CA VAL A 115 -5.78 -7.13 7.10
C VAL A 115 -6.12 -5.73 6.59
N LEU A 116 -5.14 -4.84 6.42
CA LEU A 116 -5.31 -3.53 5.80
C LEU A 116 -5.20 -3.55 4.27
N TYR A 117 -4.76 -4.68 3.66
CA TYR A 117 -4.75 -4.83 2.22
C TYR A 117 -6.19 -4.91 1.66
N TYR A 118 -6.70 -3.78 1.15
CA TYR A 118 -8.09 -3.65 0.67
C TYR A 118 -8.49 -4.64 -0.42
N TRP A 119 -7.52 -5.16 -1.18
CA TRP A 119 -7.78 -6.11 -2.26
C TRP A 119 -7.86 -7.57 -1.79
N ARG A 120 -7.39 -7.88 -0.58
CA ARG A 120 -7.38 -9.25 -0.04
C ARG A 120 -8.73 -9.62 0.59
N ALA A 121 -9.04 -10.92 0.58
CA ALA A 121 -10.27 -11.45 1.17
C ALA A 121 -10.38 -11.23 2.69
N THR A 122 -9.24 -11.05 3.36
CA THR A 122 -9.09 -10.78 4.80
C THR A 122 -9.21 -9.30 5.17
N TYR A 123 -9.48 -8.41 4.20
CA TYR A 123 -9.59 -6.98 4.47
C TYR A 123 -10.60 -6.69 5.59
N TRP A 124 -10.14 -6.00 6.63
CA TRP A 124 -10.88 -5.79 7.89
C TRP A 124 -12.22 -5.04 7.76
N ARG A 125 -12.40 -4.28 6.67
CA ARG A 125 -13.61 -3.51 6.37
C ARG A 125 -14.34 -4.03 5.14
N ARG A 126 -14.00 -5.24 4.68
CA ARG A 126 -14.63 -5.88 3.52
C ARG A 126 -16.15 -5.92 3.71
N LEU A 127 -16.88 -5.45 2.69
CA LEU A 127 -18.34 -5.58 2.67
C LEU A 127 -18.68 -7.07 2.55
N ALA A 128 -19.59 -7.56 3.39
CA ALA A 128 -20.11 -8.91 3.25
C ALA A 128 -20.76 -9.04 1.87
N SER A 129 -20.34 -10.06 1.13
CA SER A 129 -20.96 -10.46 -0.15
C SER A 129 -22.33 -11.08 0.07
#